data_AF-A0A524HSC6-F1
#
_entry.id   AF-A0A524HSC6-F1
#
_cell.length_a   1.000
_cell.length_b   1.000
_cell.length_c   1.000
_cell.angle_alpha   90.00
_cell.angle_beta   90.00
_cell.angle_gamma   90.00
#
_symmetry.space_group_name_H-M   'P 1'
#
loop_
_entity.id
_entity.type
_entity.pdbx_description
1 polymer ?
#
loop_
_entity_poly.entity_id
_entity_poly.type
_entity_poly.pdbx_seq_one_letter_code
_entity_poly.pdbx_strand_id
1 'polypeptide(L)'
;MFRFHHDSWAARMFRPYSCVVLLLLGSAPTLAAQDTIDPPSLSAPQAGVAALQSALERADRDYALVGANNLRRFYALLNYRFVWSGDGFAEQHAQTAIAALARAGEEGLDPLEYRMTAYPPTSVLQYSQDEVVQSDLLLSDAVLRYASNVRMGRVAPDQVSSLISLESHSFDAASALVDALKNNSLGKFLSELAPPHRQYVRLKSELSRYRQLQD
;
A
#
# COMPACT_ATOMS: atom_id res chain seq x y z
N MET A 1 23.39 13.40 46.31
CA MET A 1 24.83 13.26 46.02
C MET A 1 25.03 13.69 44.59
N PHE A 2 25.74 14.80 44.41
CA PHE A 2 25.95 15.52 43.15
C PHE A 2 26.86 14.76 42.19
N ARG A 3 26.64 14.92 40.87
CA ARG A 3 27.68 15.45 39.95
C ARG A 3 27.11 15.65 38.53
N PHE A 4 26.87 16.92 38.20
CA PHE A 4 26.83 17.44 36.84
C PHE A 4 28.26 17.46 36.28
N HIS A 5 28.45 17.01 35.04
CA HIS A 5 29.68 17.25 34.30
C HIS A 5 29.52 18.52 33.46
N HIS A 6 30.32 19.52 33.84
CA HIS A 6 30.69 20.65 33.02
C HIS A 6 31.64 20.16 31.93
N ASP A 7 31.43 20.56 30.68
CA ASP A 7 32.56 20.86 29.79
C ASP A 7 32.26 22.08 28.94
N SER A 8 33.13 23.06 29.15
CA SER A 8 33.14 24.42 28.67
C SER A 8 33.89 24.52 27.35
N TRP A 9 33.26 25.04 26.30
CA TRP A 9 33.99 25.51 25.12
C TRP A 9 33.88 27.03 25.00
N ALA A 10 35.03 27.67 25.23
CA ALA A 10 35.24 29.10 25.24
C ALA A 10 35.39 29.68 23.82
N ALA A 11 35.02 30.95 23.72
CA ALA A 11 35.06 31.81 22.56
C ALA A 11 36.47 32.19 22.07
N ARG A 12 36.57 32.58 20.79
CA ARG A 12 37.56 33.51 20.20
C ARG A 12 37.03 33.94 18.82
N MET A 13 36.32 35.07 18.68
CA MET A 13 36.77 36.45 18.39
C MET A 13 37.63 36.67 17.12
N PHE A 14 37.10 37.57 16.26
CA PHE A 14 37.77 38.58 15.41
C PHE A 14 38.57 38.07 14.19
N ARG A 15 38.54 38.66 12.97
CA ARG A 15 37.94 39.86 12.33
C ARG A 15 38.13 39.71 10.79
N PRO A 16 37.53 40.58 9.94
CA PRO A 16 37.49 40.48 8.48
C PRO A 16 38.60 41.31 7.82
N TYR A 17 39.03 40.94 6.61
CA TYR A 17 39.71 41.85 5.67
C TYR A 17 39.35 41.54 4.21
N SER A 18 38.81 42.57 3.57
CA SER A 18 38.69 42.72 2.12
C SER A 18 40.06 42.77 1.44
N CYS A 19 40.16 42.17 0.26
CA CYS A 19 41.04 42.66 -0.81
C CYS A 19 40.20 42.82 -2.09
N VAL A 20 40.02 44.10 -2.45
CA VAL A 20 39.68 44.59 -3.78
C VAL A 20 40.76 44.13 -4.77
N VAL A 21 40.42 43.92 -6.06
CA VAL A 21 41.12 44.49 -7.24
C VAL A 21 40.68 43.84 -8.57
N LEU A 22 40.12 44.72 -9.41
CA LEU A 22 40.14 44.88 -10.88
C LEU A 22 39.72 43.77 -11.87
N LEU A 23 38.56 44.04 -12.49
CA LEU A 23 38.35 44.32 -13.94
C LEU A 23 39.28 43.66 -14.97
N LEU A 24 38.70 42.79 -15.79
CA LEU A 24 38.96 42.76 -17.24
C LEU A 24 37.65 42.55 -18.01
N LEU A 25 37.37 43.49 -18.92
CA LEU A 25 36.37 43.41 -19.97
C LEU A 25 36.79 42.37 -21.02
N GLY A 26 35.86 41.50 -21.42
CA GLY A 26 36.02 40.58 -22.54
C GLY A 26 34.68 39.93 -22.87
N SER A 27 33.91 40.59 -23.74
CA SER A 27 32.64 40.11 -24.28
C SER A 27 32.86 39.13 -25.43
N ALA A 28 32.24 37.96 -25.36
CA ALA A 28 31.82 37.18 -26.53
C ALA A 28 30.49 36.48 -26.21
N PRO A 29 29.42 36.67 -27.02
CA PRO A 29 28.22 35.87 -26.90
C PRO A 29 28.47 34.55 -27.62
N THR A 30 28.76 33.48 -26.87
CA THR A 30 28.75 32.14 -27.46
C THR A 30 27.33 31.61 -27.43
N LEU A 31 26.86 31.33 -28.63
CA LEU A 31 25.54 30.86 -29.00
C LEU A 31 25.05 29.71 -28.10
N ALA A 32 23.76 29.80 -27.76
CA ALA A 32 22.99 28.80 -27.07
C ALA A 32 23.16 27.40 -27.69
N ALA A 33 23.54 26.46 -26.82
CA ALA A 33 23.13 25.07 -26.88
C ALA A 33 23.11 24.57 -25.42
N GLN A 34 22.27 25.20 -24.61
CA GLN A 34 21.75 24.56 -23.42
C GLN A 34 20.77 23.50 -23.94
N ASP A 35 21.28 22.29 -24.19
CA ASP A 35 20.48 21.10 -24.00
C ASP A 35 20.17 21.03 -22.49
N THR A 36 19.20 21.85 -22.07
CA THR A 36 18.39 21.54 -20.91
C THR A 36 17.64 20.27 -21.30
N ILE A 37 18.30 19.12 -21.12
CA ILE A 37 17.58 17.94 -20.70
C ILE A 37 17.06 18.30 -19.31
N ASP A 38 15.92 18.98 -19.28
CA ASP A 38 15.11 19.02 -18.08
C ASP A 38 14.92 17.54 -17.72
N PRO A 39 15.44 17.04 -16.58
CA PRO A 39 15.00 15.74 -16.11
C PRO A 39 13.48 15.84 -16.04
N PRO A 40 12.72 14.82 -16.47
CA PRO A 40 11.27 14.89 -16.37
C PRO A 40 10.97 15.07 -14.88
N SER A 41 10.67 16.30 -14.49
CA SER A 41 10.19 16.66 -13.18
C SER A 41 8.74 16.20 -13.16
N LEU A 42 8.57 14.89 -13.16
CA LEU A 42 7.43 14.24 -12.58
C LEU A 42 7.43 14.74 -11.14
N SER A 43 6.56 15.69 -10.83
CA SER A 43 6.12 15.82 -9.45
C SER A 43 5.59 14.43 -9.09
N ALA A 44 6.40 13.63 -8.39
CA ALA A 44 6.19 12.20 -8.15
C ALA A 44 4.74 11.82 -7.73
N PRO A 45 3.97 12.70 -7.05
CA PRO A 45 2.55 12.43 -6.77
C PRO A 45 1.64 12.43 -8.02
N GLN A 46 1.82 13.35 -8.97
CA GLN A 46 0.91 13.54 -10.11
C GLN A 46 1.10 12.47 -11.19
N ALA A 47 2.35 12.04 -11.40
CA ALA A 47 2.67 10.94 -12.31
C ALA A 47 2.06 9.60 -11.84
N GLY A 48 2.06 9.36 -10.53
CA GLY A 48 1.42 8.19 -9.92
C GLY A 48 -0.10 8.18 -10.11
N VAL A 49 -0.76 9.33 -9.90
CA VAL A 49 -2.22 9.48 -10.09
C VAL A 49 -2.66 9.13 -11.50
N ALA A 50 -2.04 9.74 -12.52
CA ALA A 50 -2.40 9.51 -13.91
C ALA A 50 -2.12 8.06 -14.35
N ALA A 51 -1.06 7.45 -13.81
CA ALA A 51 -0.73 6.06 -14.10
C ALA A 51 -1.72 5.08 -13.47
N LEU A 52 -2.12 5.27 -12.21
CA LEU A 52 -3.14 4.45 -11.56
C LEU A 52 -4.50 4.58 -12.26
N GLN A 53 -4.91 5.79 -12.65
CA GLN A 53 -6.14 6.02 -13.41
C GLN A 53 -6.11 5.27 -14.75
N SER A 54 -5.05 5.49 -15.54
CA SER A 54 -4.87 4.82 -16.84
C SER A 54 -4.77 3.31 -16.71
N ALA A 55 -4.16 2.79 -15.64
CA ALA A 55 -4.05 1.37 -15.38
C ALA A 55 -5.40 0.76 -14.96
N LEU A 56 -6.19 1.45 -14.13
CA LEU A 56 -7.54 1.01 -13.75
C LEU A 56 -8.53 1.00 -14.92
N GLU A 57 -8.35 1.87 -15.90
CA GLU A 57 -9.13 1.84 -17.15
C GLU A 57 -8.78 0.65 -18.05
N ARG A 58 -7.53 0.20 -18.00
CA ARG A 58 -7.03 -0.97 -18.75
C ARG A 58 -7.07 -2.27 -17.96
N ALA A 59 -7.35 -2.18 -16.67
CA ALA A 59 -7.17 -3.27 -15.71
C ALA A 59 -7.88 -4.55 -16.13
N ASP A 60 -9.09 -4.47 -16.68
CA ASP A 60 -9.86 -5.64 -17.15
C ASP A 60 -9.11 -6.48 -18.20
N ARG A 61 -8.12 -5.91 -18.90
CA ARG A 61 -7.30 -6.60 -19.91
C ARG A 61 -5.92 -7.01 -19.42
N ASP A 62 -5.26 -6.13 -18.67
CA ASP A 62 -3.83 -6.24 -18.41
C ASP A 62 -3.52 -6.98 -17.09
N TYR A 63 -4.46 -6.95 -16.15
CA TYR A 63 -4.30 -7.52 -14.81
C TYR A 63 -5.55 -8.37 -14.56
N ALA A 64 -5.40 -9.65 -14.20
CA ALA A 64 -6.54 -10.54 -13.93
C ALA A 64 -7.25 -10.17 -12.60
N LEU A 65 -7.71 -8.91 -12.47
CA LEU A 65 -8.34 -8.34 -11.30
C LEU A 65 -9.79 -8.81 -11.26
N VAL A 66 -10.18 -9.40 -10.13
CA VAL A 66 -11.53 -9.94 -9.97
C VAL A 66 -12.48 -8.86 -9.43
N GLY A 67 -11.96 -7.86 -8.70
CA GLY A 67 -12.73 -6.84 -7.99
C GLY A 67 -12.69 -5.44 -8.61
N ALA A 68 -12.61 -5.29 -9.94
CA ALA A 68 -12.35 -4.02 -10.62
C ALA A 68 -13.23 -2.83 -10.16
N ASN A 69 -14.53 -3.05 -9.90
CA ASN A 69 -15.43 -1.99 -9.40
C ASN A 69 -15.06 -1.53 -7.98
N ASN A 70 -14.83 -2.47 -7.06
CA ASN A 70 -14.47 -2.16 -5.69
C ASN A 70 -13.08 -1.51 -5.62
N LEU A 71 -12.16 -1.98 -6.47
CA LEU A 71 -10.82 -1.44 -6.61
C LEU A 71 -10.82 0.00 -7.14
N ARG A 72 -11.59 0.29 -8.19
CA ARG A 72 -11.75 1.67 -8.71
C ARG A 72 -12.28 2.60 -7.63
N ARG A 73 -13.29 2.18 -6.88
CA ARG A 73 -13.85 2.97 -5.78
C ARG A 73 -12.83 3.19 -4.66
N PHE A 74 -12.06 2.16 -4.29
CA PHE A 74 -10.99 2.25 -3.30
C PHE A 74 -9.97 3.33 -3.66
N TYR A 75 -9.45 3.33 -4.89
CA TYR A 75 -8.50 4.37 -5.32
C TYR A 75 -9.12 5.74 -5.51
N ALA A 76 -10.40 5.83 -5.93
CA ALA A 76 -11.11 7.09 -5.99
C ALA A 76 -11.20 7.77 -4.60
N LEU A 77 -11.49 7.00 -3.54
CA LEU A 77 -11.51 7.49 -2.15
C LEU A 77 -10.14 7.95 -1.63
N LEU A 78 -9.06 7.51 -2.28
CA LEU A 78 -7.68 7.82 -1.94
C LEU A 78 -7.05 8.88 -2.86
N ASN A 79 -7.84 9.47 -3.78
CA ASN A 79 -7.35 10.37 -4.83
C ASN A 79 -6.22 9.74 -5.66
N TYR A 80 -6.32 8.43 -5.94
CA TYR A 80 -5.37 7.67 -6.78
C TYR A 80 -3.91 7.77 -6.31
N ARG A 81 -3.68 7.80 -4.99
CA ARG A 81 -2.34 7.64 -4.41
C ARG A 81 -1.98 6.16 -4.22
N PHE A 82 -0.71 5.81 -4.37
CA PHE A 82 -0.18 4.52 -3.93
C PHE A 82 -0.32 4.38 -2.41
N VAL A 83 -0.57 3.16 -1.96
CA VAL A 83 -0.81 2.87 -0.53
C VAL A 83 0.07 1.74 0.01
N TRP A 84 0.73 1.00 -0.87
CA TRP A 84 1.61 -0.10 -0.52
C TRP A 84 3.09 0.19 -0.81
N SER A 85 3.38 1.30 -1.48
CA SER A 85 4.73 1.72 -1.87
C SER A 85 4.91 3.20 -1.59
N GLY A 86 6.11 3.59 -1.12
CA GLY A 86 6.46 4.99 -0.88
C GLY A 86 7.17 5.18 0.45
N ASP A 87 6.43 5.57 1.48
CA ASP A 87 6.96 5.79 2.82
C ASP A 87 7.00 4.51 3.67
N GLY A 88 7.62 4.60 4.87
CA GLY A 88 7.74 3.46 5.77
C GLY A 88 6.40 2.92 6.31
N PHE A 89 5.35 3.75 6.34
CA PHE A 89 4.01 3.28 6.72
C PHE A 89 3.39 2.44 5.60
N ALA A 90 3.52 2.87 4.34
CA ALA A 90 3.08 2.11 3.18
C ALA A 90 3.78 0.75 3.09
N GLU A 91 5.09 0.71 3.36
CA GLU A 91 5.85 -0.53 3.41
C GLU A 91 5.37 -1.47 4.54
N GLN A 92 5.17 -0.93 5.75
CA GLN A 92 4.64 -1.71 6.87
C GLN A 92 3.22 -2.23 6.58
N HIS A 93 2.38 -1.43 5.94
CA HIS A 93 1.06 -1.84 5.49
C HIS A 93 1.13 -2.97 4.47
N ALA A 94 2.03 -2.88 3.49
CA ALA A 94 2.23 -3.93 2.50
C ALA A 94 2.65 -5.24 3.16
N GLN A 95 3.65 -5.21 4.05
CA GLN A 95 4.11 -6.40 4.79
C GLN A 95 2.98 -7.02 5.63
N THR A 96 2.20 -6.18 6.31
CA THR A 96 1.05 -6.63 7.13
C THR A 96 -0.01 -7.31 6.26
N ALA A 97 -0.36 -6.72 5.12
CA ALA A 97 -1.33 -7.28 4.18
C ALA A 97 -0.84 -8.60 3.60
N ILE A 98 0.40 -8.67 3.10
CA ILE A 98 1.01 -9.88 2.53
C ILE A 98 1.01 -11.01 3.56
N ALA A 99 1.39 -10.73 4.81
CA ALA A 99 1.41 -11.72 5.87
C ALA A 99 0.01 -12.28 6.17
N ALA A 100 -1.02 -11.43 6.16
CA ALA A 100 -2.41 -11.87 6.36
C ALA A 100 -2.91 -12.73 5.19
N LEU A 101 -2.61 -12.34 3.94
CA LEU A 101 -2.99 -13.12 2.75
C LEU A 101 -2.32 -14.51 2.74
N ALA A 102 -1.04 -14.59 3.13
CA ALA A 102 -0.33 -15.86 3.25
C ALA A 102 -0.95 -16.79 4.31
N ARG A 103 -1.57 -16.21 5.34
CA ARG A 103 -2.29 -16.92 6.42
C ARG A 103 -3.78 -17.11 6.14
N ALA A 104 -4.26 -16.84 4.91
CA ALA A 104 -5.68 -16.99 4.56
C ALA A 104 -6.24 -18.38 4.86
N GLY A 105 -5.38 -19.40 4.85
CA GLY A 105 -5.67 -20.75 5.33
C GLY A 105 -6.33 -20.77 6.70
N GLU A 106 -5.88 -19.94 7.64
CA GLU A 106 -6.39 -19.89 9.01
C GLU A 106 -7.86 -19.44 9.08
N GLU A 107 -8.33 -18.72 8.06
CA GLU A 107 -9.75 -18.33 7.93
C GLU A 107 -10.55 -19.33 7.08
N GLY A 108 -9.99 -20.51 6.78
CA GLY A 108 -10.64 -21.53 5.94
C GLY A 108 -10.62 -21.22 4.45
N LEU A 109 -9.81 -20.26 4.01
CA LEU A 109 -9.63 -19.89 2.60
C LEU A 109 -8.41 -20.60 2.00
N ASP A 110 -8.29 -20.62 0.67
CA ASP A 110 -7.08 -21.12 0.00
C ASP A 110 -6.07 -19.97 -0.18
N PRO A 111 -4.87 -20.02 0.45
CA PRO A 111 -3.83 -19.02 0.25
C PRO A 111 -3.41 -18.83 -1.21
N LEU A 112 -3.52 -19.87 -2.05
CA LEU A 112 -3.15 -19.79 -3.46
C LEU A 112 -4.03 -18.81 -4.25
N GLU A 113 -5.28 -18.60 -3.83
CA GLU A 113 -6.21 -17.65 -4.48
C GLU A 113 -5.83 -16.17 -4.27
N TYR A 114 -4.92 -15.89 -3.33
CA TYR A 114 -4.44 -14.55 -2.98
C TYR A 114 -2.96 -14.33 -3.31
N ARG A 115 -2.33 -15.31 -3.95
CA ARG A 115 -0.94 -15.16 -4.39
C ARG A 115 -0.85 -14.08 -5.44
N MET A 116 0.10 -13.17 -5.25
CA MET A 116 0.40 -12.13 -6.21
C MET A 116 1.54 -12.58 -7.12
N THR A 117 1.47 -12.18 -8.38
CA THR A 117 2.53 -12.38 -9.37
C THR A 117 3.62 -11.30 -9.27
N ALA A 118 3.31 -10.17 -8.66
CA ALA A 118 4.23 -9.08 -8.34
C ALA A 118 3.93 -8.54 -6.93
N TYR A 119 4.97 -8.23 -6.15
CA TYR A 119 4.84 -7.69 -4.79
C TYR A 119 5.31 -6.24 -4.76
N PRO A 120 4.71 -5.38 -3.91
CA PRO A 120 5.12 -3.99 -3.79
C PRO A 120 6.61 -3.90 -3.43
N PRO A 121 7.36 -3.02 -4.10
CA PRO A 121 8.77 -2.88 -3.84
C PRO A 121 9.03 -2.19 -2.49
N THR A 122 10.08 -2.64 -1.80
CA THR A 122 10.58 -2.01 -0.57
C THR A 122 11.16 -0.61 -0.83
N SER A 123 11.52 -0.30 -2.10
CA SER A 123 11.97 1.01 -2.52
C SER A 123 11.51 1.31 -3.94
N VAL A 124 10.71 2.37 -4.12
CA VAL A 124 10.21 2.83 -5.43
C VAL A 124 11.32 3.29 -6.38
N LEU A 125 12.54 3.53 -5.89
CA LEU A 125 13.68 4.00 -6.69
C LEU A 125 14.32 2.89 -7.52
N GLN A 126 14.01 1.63 -7.26
CA GLN A 126 14.61 0.47 -7.92
C GLN A 126 13.70 -0.17 -8.97
N TYR A 127 12.50 0.35 -9.16
CA TYR A 127 11.46 -0.25 -9.98
C TYR A 127 10.92 0.76 -10.98
N SER A 128 10.49 0.24 -12.12
CA SER A 128 9.76 1.04 -13.11
C SER A 128 8.41 1.47 -12.54
N GLN A 129 7.87 2.57 -13.06
CA GLN A 129 6.57 3.07 -12.67
C GLN A 129 5.46 2.03 -12.91
N ASP A 130 5.56 1.23 -13.97
CA ASP A 130 4.59 0.19 -14.30
C ASP A 130 4.60 -0.95 -13.27
N GLU A 131 5.78 -1.34 -12.76
CA GLU A 131 5.90 -2.38 -11.72
C GLU A 131 5.30 -1.91 -10.39
N VAL A 132 5.52 -0.64 -10.02
CA VAL A 132 4.91 -0.03 -8.82
C VAL A 132 3.38 -0.01 -8.96
N VAL A 133 2.87 0.41 -10.11
CA VAL A 133 1.42 0.44 -10.38
C VAL A 133 0.82 -0.96 -10.33
N GLN A 134 1.43 -1.92 -11.02
CA GLN A 134 0.93 -3.29 -11.08
C GLN A 134 0.88 -3.93 -9.69
N SER A 135 1.96 -3.82 -8.92
CA SER A 135 2.04 -4.40 -7.58
C SER A 135 1.05 -3.75 -6.60
N ASP A 136 0.87 -2.42 -6.67
CA ASP A 136 -0.08 -1.71 -5.82
C ASP A 136 -1.54 -2.14 -6.13
N LEU A 137 -1.89 -2.26 -7.42
CA LEU A 137 -3.20 -2.74 -7.86
C LEU A 137 -3.48 -4.20 -7.46
N LEU A 138 -2.50 -5.09 -7.67
CA LEU A 138 -2.64 -6.51 -7.34
C LEU A 138 -2.81 -6.74 -5.84
N LEU A 139 -2.05 -6.04 -5.00
CA LEU A 139 -2.19 -6.16 -3.55
C LEU A 139 -3.53 -5.60 -3.08
N SER A 140 -3.96 -4.45 -3.62
CA SER A 140 -5.28 -3.89 -3.32
C SER A 140 -6.43 -4.83 -3.71
N ASP A 141 -6.40 -5.45 -4.91
CA ASP A 141 -7.43 -6.43 -5.33
C ASP A 141 -7.45 -7.63 -4.38
N ALA A 142 -6.29 -8.19 -4.05
CA ALA A 142 -6.17 -9.34 -3.15
C ALA A 142 -6.70 -9.04 -1.75
N VAL A 143 -6.37 -7.88 -1.17
CA VAL A 143 -6.85 -7.48 0.16
C VAL A 143 -8.35 -7.23 0.18
N LEU A 144 -8.91 -6.55 -0.83
CA LEU A 144 -10.35 -6.29 -0.91
C LEU A 144 -11.16 -7.60 -1.05
N ARG A 145 -10.67 -8.53 -1.86
CA ARG A 145 -11.27 -9.87 -2.01
C ARG A 145 -11.16 -10.68 -0.74
N TYR A 146 -9.97 -10.69 -0.11
CA TYR A 146 -9.76 -11.38 1.16
C TYR A 146 -10.71 -10.86 2.24
N ALA A 147 -10.81 -9.54 2.40
CA ALA A 147 -11.72 -8.91 3.35
C ALA A 147 -13.18 -9.30 3.12
N SER A 148 -13.61 -9.29 1.86
CA SER A 148 -14.97 -9.71 1.48
C SER A 148 -15.21 -11.19 1.77
N ASN A 149 -14.28 -12.06 1.41
CA ASN A 149 -14.39 -13.51 1.58
C ASN A 149 -14.37 -13.93 3.07
N VAL A 150 -13.55 -13.29 3.91
CA VAL A 150 -13.55 -13.56 5.36
C VAL A 150 -14.85 -13.07 6.00
N ARG A 151 -15.34 -11.88 5.62
CA ARG A 151 -16.49 -11.25 6.28
C ARG A 151 -17.83 -11.85 5.84
N MET A 152 -18.01 -12.06 4.54
CA MET A 152 -19.28 -12.47 3.94
C MET A 152 -19.30 -13.95 3.54
N GLY A 153 -18.15 -14.63 3.57
CA GLY A 153 -18.00 -15.95 2.96
C GLY A 153 -17.84 -15.86 1.44
N ARG A 154 -17.51 -17.00 0.80
CA ARG A 154 -17.31 -17.10 -0.65
C ARG A 154 -18.60 -17.36 -1.44
N VAL A 155 -19.60 -17.95 -0.79
CA VAL A 155 -20.84 -18.43 -1.43
C VAL A 155 -22.02 -17.78 -0.73
N ALA A 156 -22.89 -17.15 -1.50
CA ALA A 156 -24.08 -16.53 -0.96
C ALA A 156 -25.06 -17.62 -0.46
N PRO A 157 -25.73 -17.45 0.69
CA PRO A 157 -26.57 -18.50 1.27
C PRO A 157 -27.71 -18.97 0.36
N ASP A 158 -28.27 -18.06 -0.43
CA ASP A 158 -29.33 -18.30 -1.40
C ASP A 158 -28.88 -19.16 -2.60
N GLN A 159 -27.57 -19.14 -2.93
CA GLN A 159 -26.98 -20.05 -3.91
C GLN A 159 -26.84 -21.49 -3.40
N VAL A 160 -26.80 -21.68 -2.07
CA VAL A 160 -26.73 -23.01 -1.44
C VAL A 160 -28.12 -23.62 -1.33
N SER A 161 -29.13 -22.81 -0.97
CA SER A 161 -30.53 -23.25 -0.95
C SER A 161 -31.49 -22.07 -0.99
N SER A 162 -32.48 -22.15 -1.86
CA SER A 162 -33.59 -21.17 -1.91
C SER A 162 -34.45 -21.14 -0.65
N LEU A 163 -34.32 -22.13 0.24
CA LEU A 163 -35.01 -22.20 1.52
C LEU A 163 -34.29 -21.40 2.63
N ILE A 164 -33.05 -20.97 2.39
CA ILE A 164 -32.26 -20.19 3.35
C ILE A 164 -32.44 -18.70 3.01
N SER A 165 -33.42 -18.07 3.64
CA SER A 165 -33.59 -16.61 3.59
C SER A 165 -32.80 -15.98 4.74
N LEU A 166 -31.48 -15.85 4.56
CA LEU A 166 -30.64 -15.06 5.46
C LEU A 166 -30.55 -13.63 4.91
N GLU A 167 -30.68 -12.63 5.79
CA GLU A 167 -30.46 -11.23 5.42
C GLU A 167 -29.01 -11.05 4.92
N SER A 168 -28.90 -10.61 3.66
CA SER A 168 -27.64 -10.20 3.05
C SER A 168 -27.12 -8.97 3.79
N HIS A 169 -26.05 -9.13 4.57
CA HIS A 169 -25.35 -8.01 5.17
C HIS A 169 -24.33 -7.48 4.16
N SER A 170 -24.52 -6.25 3.67
CA SER A 170 -23.55 -5.61 2.79
C SER A 170 -22.30 -5.20 3.58
N PHE A 171 -21.12 -5.59 3.12
CA PHE A 171 -19.84 -5.14 3.66
C PHE A 171 -19.11 -4.26 2.65
N ASP A 172 -18.90 -3.00 3.01
CA ASP A 172 -18.11 -2.05 2.20
C ASP A 172 -16.61 -2.19 2.51
N ALA A 173 -15.98 -3.18 1.87
CA ALA A 173 -14.56 -3.45 2.03
C ALA A 173 -13.66 -2.26 1.63
N ALA A 174 -14.06 -1.49 0.60
CA ALA A 174 -13.28 -0.37 0.10
C ALA A 174 -13.20 0.77 1.12
N SER A 175 -14.33 1.21 1.68
CA SER A 175 -14.34 2.27 2.70
C SER A 175 -13.63 1.81 3.96
N ALA A 176 -13.89 0.59 4.42
CA ALA A 176 -13.28 0.04 5.63
C ALA A 176 -11.75 -0.06 5.51
N LEU A 177 -11.22 -0.46 4.35
CA LEU A 177 -9.79 -0.51 4.10
C LEU A 177 -9.17 0.90 4.05
N VAL A 178 -9.84 1.86 3.41
CA VAL A 178 -9.38 3.27 3.39
C VAL A 178 -9.27 3.82 4.81
N ASP A 179 -10.25 3.59 5.66
CA ASP A 179 -10.24 4.03 7.05
C ASP A 179 -9.13 3.35 7.84
N ALA A 180 -8.91 2.05 7.62
CA ALA A 180 -7.84 1.31 8.28
C ALA A 180 -6.44 1.83 7.92
N LEU A 181 -6.21 2.17 6.65
CA LEU A 181 -4.93 2.73 6.19
C LEU A 181 -4.73 4.16 6.73
N LYS A 182 -5.77 5.01 6.67
CA LYS A 182 -5.70 6.39 7.20
C LYS A 182 -5.40 6.44 8.70
N ASN A 183 -5.93 5.49 9.46
CA ASN A 183 -5.77 5.43 10.91
C ASN A 183 -4.58 4.56 11.36
N ASN A 184 -3.74 4.08 10.43
CA ASN A 184 -2.65 3.15 10.71
C ASN A 184 -3.10 1.92 11.53
N SER A 185 -4.28 1.40 11.23
CA SER A 185 -4.94 0.32 11.96
C SER A 185 -5.20 -0.91 11.09
N LEU A 186 -4.41 -1.10 10.03
CA LEU A 186 -4.58 -2.21 9.08
C LEU A 186 -4.56 -3.58 9.75
N GLY A 187 -3.61 -3.83 10.66
CA GLY A 187 -3.54 -5.11 11.38
C GLY A 187 -4.79 -5.38 12.21
N LYS A 188 -5.32 -4.36 12.88
CA LYS A 188 -6.58 -4.43 13.63
C LYS A 188 -7.75 -4.76 12.70
N PHE A 189 -7.89 -3.99 11.61
CA PHE A 189 -8.92 -4.22 10.59
C PHE A 189 -8.91 -5.67 10.10
N LEU A 190 -7.75 -6.20 9.70
CA LEU A 190 -7.61 -7.57 9.21
C LEU A 190 -8.02 -8.60 10.27
N SER A 191 -7.64 -8.39 11.55
CA SER A 191 -8.01 -9.30 12.64
C SER A 191 -9.50 -9.28 13.01
N GLU A 192 -10.19 -8.17 12.74
CA GLU A 192 -11.61 -7.96 13.05
C GLU A 192 -12.55 -8.28 11.88
N LEU A 193 -12.00 -8.71 10.74
CA LEU A 193 -12.80 -9.17 9.58
C LEU A 193 -13.68 -10.36 9.95
N ALA A 194 -13.08 -11.34 10.64
CA ALA A 194 -13.75 -12.56 11.07
C ALA A 194 -15.03 -12.23 11.85
N PRO A 195 -16.19 -12.83 11.50
CA PRO A 195 -17.41 -12.62 12.25
C PRO A 195 -17.24 -12.99 13.74
N PRO A 196 -17.72 -12.19 14.70
CA PRO A 196 -17.48 -12.40 16.13
C PRO A 196 -18.29 -13.56 16.73
N HIS A 197 -18.94 -14.38 15.91
CA HIS A 197 -19.81 -15.46 16.38
C HIS A 197 -18.99 -16.61 16.97
N ARG A 198 -19.41 -17.12 18.13
CA ARG A 198 -18.74 -18.25 18.81
C ARG A 198 -18.59 -19.49 17.91
N GLN A 199 -19.55 -19.70 17.02
CA GLN A 199 -19.54 -20.79 16.05
C GLN A 199 -18.37 -20.67 15.08
N TYR A 200 -18.09 -19.46 14.58
CA TYR A 200 -16.95 -19.19 13.69
C TYR A 200 -15.62 -19.47 14.40
N VAL A 201 -15.46 -18.96 15.62
CA VAL A 201 -14.25 -19.17 16.43
C VAL A 201 -14.02 -20.66 16.69
N ARG A 202 -15.08 -21.41 17.04
CA ARG A 202 -14.97 -22.86 17.25
C ARG A 202 -14.58 -23.59 15.97
N LEU A 203 -15.17 -23.22 14.83
CA LEU A 203 -14.83 -23.81 13.53
C LEU A 203 -13.36 -23.60 13.18
N LYS A 204 -12.85 -22.39 13.36
CA LYS A 204 -11.43 -22.06 13.14
C LYS A 204 -10.50 -22.88 14.04
N SER A 205 -10.87 -23.06 15.31
CA SER A 205 -10.13 -23.92 16.24
C SER A 205 -10.09 -25.38 15.80
N GLU A 206 -11.23 -25.94 15.37
CA GLU A 206 -11.29 -27.33 14.89
C GLU A 206 -10.52 -27.50 13.57
N LEU A 207 -10.58 -26.51 12.67
CA LEU A 207 -9.78 -26.49 11.43
C LEU A 207 -8.28 -26.54 11.73
N SER A 208 -7.83 -25.70 12.66
CA SER A 208 -6.42 -25.68 13.09
C SER A 208 -6.00 -27.04 13.65
N ARG A 209 -6.83 -27.63 14.53
CA ARG A 209 -6.59 -28.97 15.08
C ARG A 209 -6.52 -30.04 13.99
N TYR A 210 -7.41 -30.00 13.01
CA TYR A 210 -7.43 -30.99 11.94
C TYR A 210 -6.17 -30.92 11.07
N ARG A 211 -5.69 -29.73 10.73
CA ARG A 211 -4.46 -29.57 9.94
C ARG A 211 -3.21 -30.04 10.67
N GLN A 212 -3.11 -29.78 11.97
CA GLN A 212 -2.00 -30.30 12.80
C GLN A 212 -1.94 -31.83 12.84
N LEU A 213 -3.04 -32.53 12.51
CA LEU A 213 -3.07 -34.00 12.44
C LEU A 213 -2.71 -34.53 11.04
N GLN A 214 -2.70 -33.68 10.01
CA GLN A 214 -2.38 -34.06 8.63
C GLN A 214 -0.89 -33.86 8.29
N ASP A 215 -0.18 -33.05 9.07
CA ASP A 215 1.27 -32.84 9.01
C ASP A 215 2.03 -33.92 9.80
#